data_AF-A0A0F2SI05-F1
#
_entry.id   AF-A0A0F2SI05-F1
#
_cell.length_a   1.000
_cell.length_b   1.000
_cell.length_c   1.000
_cell.angle_alpha   90.00
_cell.angle_beta   90.00
_cell.angle_gamma   90.00
#
_symmetry.space_group_name_H-M   'P 1'
#
loop_
_entity.id
_entity.type
_entity.pdbx_description
1 polymer ?
#
loop_
_entity_poly.entity_id
_entity_poly.type
_entity_poly.pdbx_seq_one_letter_code
_entity_poly.pdbx_strand_id
1 'polypeptide(L)' 'MPRQSIELPDKVKKGLDNMATAFGMTQNALISLAVATMVVKYEAEGTRIFFDLISLPTKAK' A
#
# COMPACT_ATOMS: atom_id res chain seq x y z
N MET A 1 -19.42 10.13 -6.80
CA MET A 1 -18.45 9.41 -7.66
C MET A 1 -18.76 7.92 -7.60
N PRO A 2 -18.73 7.18 -8.71
CA PRO A 2 -18.96 5.73 -8.69
C PRO A 2 -17.88 5.04 -7.85
N ARG A 3 -18.28 4.09 -7.01
CA ARG A 3 -17.38 3.29 -6.19
C ARG A 3 -16.57 2.38 -7.13
N GLN A 4 -15.33 2.76 -7.41
CA GLN A 4 -14.40 1.90 -8.13
C GLN A 4 -13.88 0.83 -7.16
N SER A 5 -14.14 -0.44 -7.50
CA SER A 5 -13.59 -1.58 -6.77
C SER A 5 -12.25 -1.96 -7.41
N ILE A 6 -11.22 -2.11 -6.58
CA ILE A 6 -9.94 -2.66 -7.02
C ILE A 6 -9.97 -4.15 -6.73
N GLU A 7 -9.83 -4.97 -7.76
CA GLU A 7 -9.66 -6.41 -7.58
C GLU A 7 -8.21 -6.70 -7.14
N LEU A 8 -8.09 -7.37 -6.00
CA LEU A 8 -6.81 -7.77 -5.43
C LEU A 8 -6.72 -9.30 -5.39
N PRO A 9 -5.58 -9.89 -5.79
CA PRO A 9 -5.34 -11.32 -5.59
C PRO A 9 -5.44 -11.69 -4.10
N ASP A 10 -5.90 -12.90 -3.79
CA ASP A 10 -6.14 -13.30 -2.39
C ASP A 10 -4.87 -13.27 -1.53
N LYS A 11 -3.71 -13.54 -2.12
CA LYS A 11 -2.41 -13.37 -1.45
C LYS A 11 -2.17 -11.93 -0.98
N VAL A 12 -2.55 -10.95 -1.79
CA VAL A 12 -2.42 -9.52 -1.47
C VAL A 12 -3.42 -9.13 -0.39
N LYS A 13 -4.68 -9.61 -0.50
CA LYS A 13 -5.71 -9.39 0.54
C LYS A 13 -5.26 -9.93 1.90
N LYS A 14 -4.71 -11.14 1.95
CA LYS A 14 -4.20 -11.72 3.21
C LYS A 14 -3.02 -10.92 3.76
N GLY A 15 -2.14 -10.42 2.90
CA GLY A 15 -1.06 -9.52 3.30
C GLY A 15 -1.59 -8.21 3.91
N LEU A 16 -2.58 -7.60 3.27
CA LEU A 16 -3.27 -6.40 3.76
C LEU A 16 -3.96 -6.64 5.11
N ASP A 17 -4.59 -7.79 5.30
CA ASP A 17 -5.25 -8.15 6.55
C ASP A 17 -4.27 -8.26 7.72
N ASN A 18 -3.14 -8.91 7.48
CA ASN A 18 -2.07 -9.03 8.47
C ASN A 18 -1.51 -7.66 8.85
N MET A 19 -1.27 -6.78 7.85
CA MET A 19 -0.80 -5.42 8.10
C MET A 19 -1.84 -4.62 8.89
N ALA A 20 -3.10 -4.64 8.45
CA ALA A 20 -4.19 -3.90 9.09
C ALA A 20 -4.34 -4.32 10.57
N THR A 21 -4.26 -5.61 10.85
CA THR A 21 -4.26 -6.16 12.22
C THR A 21 -3.07 -5.66 13.04
N ALA A 22 -1.86 -5.65 12.48
CA ALA A 22 -0.66 -5.18 13.18
C ALA A 22 -0.72 -3.69 13.55
N PHE A 23 -1.39 -2.88 12.73
CA PHE A 23 -1.60 -1.45 12.98
C PHE A 23 -2.90 -1.14 13.74
N GLY A 24 -3.72 -2.15 14.08
CA GLY A 24 -5.00 -1.96 14.76
C GLY A 24 -6.04 -1.19 13.93
N MET A 25 -5.99 -1.33 12.60
CA MET A 25 -6.86 -0.62 11.66
C MET A 25 -7.68 -1.59 10.80
N THR A 26 -8.73 -1.09 10.13
CA THR A 26 -9.38 -1.84 9.05
C THR A 26 -8.55 -1.76 7.76
N GLN A 27 -8.71 -2.74 6.87
CA GLN A 27 -8.04 -2.73 5.56
C GLN A 27 -8.31 -1.43 4.77
N ASN A 28 -9.56 -0.97 4.78
CA ASN A 28 -9.95 0.26 4.09
C ASN A 28 -9.23 1.49 4.68
N ALA A 29 -9.18 1.61 6.01
CA ALA A 29 -8.51 2.72 6.66
C ALA A 29 -6.99 2.71 6.39
N LEU A 30 -6.37 1.53 6.40
CA LEU A 30 -4.96 1.36 6.07
C LEU A 30 -4.68 1.78 4.61
N ILE A 31 -5.51 1.35 3.66
CA ILE A 31 -5.37 1.71 2.23
C ILE A 31 -5.54 3.22 2.05
N SER A 32 -6.56 3.82 2.68
CA SER A 32 -6.76 5.28 2.61
C SER A 32 -5.55 6.05 3.13
N LEU A 33 -4.98 5.63 4.27
CA LEU A 33 -3.78 6.24 4.83
C LEU A 33 -2.56 6.06 3.91
N ALA A 34 -2.36 4.84 3.39
CA ALA A 34 -1.24 4.54 2.51
C ALA A 34 -1.29 5.36 1.22
N VAL A 35 -2.46 5.47 0.58
CA VAL A 35 -2.64 6.26 -0.64
C VAL A 35 -2.44 7.75 -0.37
N ALA A 36 -3.00 8.29 0.72
CA ALA A 36 -2.78 9.69 1.10
C ALA A 36 -1.29 9.99 1.34
N THR A 37 -0.60 9.09 2.05
CA THR A 37 0.83 9.22 2.33
C THR A 37 1.66 9.13 1.05
N MET A 38 1.28 8.26 0.12
CA MET A 38 1.94 8.11 -1.19
C MET A 38 1.87 9.42 -1.99
N VAL A 39 0.73 10.10 -2.02
CA VAL A 39 0.57 11.38 -2.73
C VAL A 39 1.46 12.46 -2.10
N VAL A 40 1.41 12.63 -0.78
CA VAL A 40 2.21 13.64 -0.07
C VAL A 40 3.71 13.39 -0.26
N LYS A 41 4.14 12.13 -0.18
CA LYS A 41 5.54 11.76 -0.42
C LYS A 41 5.96 12.01 -1.86
N TYR A 42 5.08 11.76 -2.83
CA TYR A 42 5.36 12.05 -4.23
C TYR A 42 5.55 13.56 -4.47
N GLU A 43 4.74 14.40 -3.84
CA GLU A 43 4.89 15.87 -3.93
C GLU A 43 6.23 16.36 -3.37
N ALA A 44 6.72 15.74 -2.29
CA ALA A 44 7.97 16.12 -1.65
C ALA A 44 9.23 15.53 -2.32
N GLU A 45 9.17 14.27 -2.75
CA GLU A 45 10.34 13.46 -3.15
C GLU A 45 10.30 13.02 -4.63
N GLY A 46 9.20 13.29 -5.34
CA GLY A 46 9.00 12.91 -6.73
C GLY A 46 8.93 11.39 -6.93
N THR A 47 9.40 10.93 -8.09
CA THR A 47 9.39 9.50 -8.46
C THR A 47 10.30 8.63 -7.60
N ARG A 48 11.14 9.23 -6.75
CA ARG A 48 12.12 8.52 -5.92
C ARG A 48 11.47 7.51 -4.97
N ILE A 49 10.24 7.79 -4.54
CA ILE A 49 9.46 6.94 -3.62
C ILE A 49 9.16 5.55 -4.18
N PHE A 50 9.27 5.39 -5.50
CA PHE A 50 8.99 4.12 -6.18
C PHE A 50 10.24 3.28 -6.42
N PHE A 51 11.46 3.80 -6.22
CA PHE A 51 12.67 3.01 -6.53
C PHE A 51 12.74 1.71 -5.72
N ASP A 52 12.34 1.74 -4.45
CA ASP A 52 12.29 0.56 -3.57
C ASP A 52 11.07 -0.34 -3.85
N LEU A 53 10.07 0.16 -4.58
CA LEU A 53 8.85 -0.57 -4.94
C LEU A 53 8.95 -1.27 -6.31
N ILE A 54 9.73 -0.71 -7.24
CA ILE A 54 9.93 -1.26 -8.60
C ILE A 54 11.16 -2.18 -8.64
N SER A 55 12.13 -1.97 -7.75
CA SER A 55 13.18 -2.97 -7.52
C SER A 55 12.56 -4.12 -6.72
N LEU A 56 12.58 -5.34 -7.27
CA LEU A 56 12.12 -6.52 -6.55
C LEU A 56 12.87 -6.60 -5.22
N PRO A 57 12.20 -6.54 -4.06
CA PRO A 57 12.86 -6.84 -2.82
C PRO A 57 13.17 -8.34 -2.86
N THR A 58 14.40 -8.69 -3.21
CA THR A 58 14.94 -10.00 -2.86
C THR A 58 14.80 -10.09 -1.35
N LYS A 59 13.87 -10.93 -0.87
CA LYS A 59 13.84 -11.32 0.54
C LYS A 59 15.27 -11.77 0.86
N ALA A 60 15.98 -11.00 1.69
CA ALA A 60 17.21 -11.47 2.28
C ALA A 60 16.86 -12.81 2.95
N LYS A 61 17.51 -13.88 2.47
CA LYS A 61 17.34 -15.23 3.00
C LYS A 61 17.76 -15.29 4.46
#